data_AF-A0A7I0J8U4-F1
#
_entry.id   AF-A0A7I0J8U4-F1
#
_cell.length_a   1.000
_cell.length_b   1.000
_cell.length_c   1.000
_cell.angle_alpha   90.00
_cell.angle_beta   90.00
_cell.angle_gamma   90.00
#
_symmetry.space_group_name_H-M   'P 1'
#
loop_
_entity.id
_entity.type
_entity.pdbx_description
1 polymer ?
#
loop_
_entity_poly.entity_id
_entity_poly.type
_entity_poly.pdbx_seq_one_letter_code
_entity_poly.pdbx_strand_id
1 'polypeptide(L)'
;GETTSGNTGDREVCLVFVTGKGKVSAGGKDLGLLGQRMSPFEGKPWSVYVPQGSDWSVTADTELELAVCSAPSLGGGLPVRVIGPDDLGQEVRGKGTNTRYVTNILPEGKPAD
;
A
#
# COMPACT_ATOMS: atom_id res chain seq x y z
N GLY A 1 1.08 -19.14 0.63
CA GLY A 1 1.83 -19.19 1.90
C GLY A 1 0.93 -18.79 3.03
N GLU A 2 1.49 -18.15 4.06
CA GLU A 2 0.73 -17.61 5.20
C GLU A 2 -0.22 -16.48 4.76
N THR A 3 -1.25 -16.24 5.55
CA THR A 3 -2.26 -15.20 5.27
C THR A 3 -2.46 -14.32 6.49
N THR A 4 -2.48 -13.02 6.25
CA THR A 4 -2.91 -12.01 7.22
C THR A 4 -4.18 -11.32 6.73
N SER A 5 -5.03 -10.86 7.65
CA SER A 5 -6.30 -10.22 7.34
C SER A 5 -6.73 -9.26 8.44
N GLY A 6 -7.56 -8.29 8.10
CA GLY A 6 -8.15 -7.37 9.07
C GLY A 6 -9.43 -6.72 8.56
N ASN A 7 -10.20 -6.17 9.49
CA ASN A 7 -11.32 -5.28 9.20
C ASN A 7 -10.88 -3.86 9.56
N THR A 8 -11.15 -2.89 8.68
CA THR A 8 -10.71 -1.51 8.88
C THR A 8 -11.57 -0.72 9.87
N GLY A 9 -12.78 -1.18 10.21
CA GLY A 9 -13.62 -0.54 11.23
C GLY A 9 -13.92 0.93 10.90
N ASP A 10 -13.56 1.83 11.81
CA ASP A 10 -13.65 3.30 11.67
C ASP A 10 -12.35 3.93 11.13
N ARG A 11 -11.42 3.12 10.63
CA ARG A 11 -10.10 3.53 10.15
C ARG A 11 -9.98 3.30 8.67
N GLU A 12 -9.08 4.01 8.02
CA GLU A 12 -8.56 3.61 6.72
C GLU A 12 -7.21 2.92 6.85
N VAL A 13 -6.86 2.10 5.85
CA VAL A 13 -5.62 1.34 5.81
C VAL A 13 -4.95 1.48 4.44
N CYS A 14 -3.64 1.72 4.45
CA CYS A 14 -2.78 1.58 3.28
C CYS A 14 -1.84 0.39 3.49
N LEU A 15 -2.04 -0.66 2.71
CA LEU A 15 -1.17 -1.84 2.68
C LEU A 15 -0.02 -1.56 1.73
N VAL A 16 1.23 -1.59 2.22
CA VAL A 16 2.43 -1.33 1.41
C VAL A 16 3.28 -2.59 1.35
N PHE A 17 3.56 -3.05 0.13
CA PHE A 17 4.44 -4.18 -0.12
C PHE A 17 5.89 -3.69 -0.02
N VAL A 18 6.47 -3.79 1.17
CA VAL A 18 7.86 -3.37 1.42
C VAL A 18 8.80 -4.25 0.61
N THR A 19 8.61 -5.57 0.68
CA THR A 19 9.26 -6.57 -0.16
C THR A 19 8.31 -7.74 -0.43
N GLY A 20 8.54 -8.49 -1.51
CA GLY A 20 7.81 -9.71 -1.81
C GLY A 20 6.52 -9.51 -2.61
N LYS A 21 5.77 -10.61 -2.74
CA LYS A 21 4.51 -10.68 -3.49
C LYS A 21 3.43 -11.37 -2.69
N GLY A 22 2.18 -10.97 -2.90
CA GLY A 22 1.03 -11.56 -2.24
C GLY A 22 -0.27 -11.36 -3.02
N LYS A 23 -1.18 -12.32 -2.90
CA LYS A 23 -2.54 -12.23 -3.44
C LYS A 23 -3.39 -11.41 -2.48
N VAL A 24 -4.10 -10.42 -3.00
CA VAL A 24 -4.85 -9.45 -2.18
C VAL A 24 -6.33 -9.51 -2.47
N SER A 25 -7.13 -9.54 -1.40
CA SER A 25 -8.55 -9.24 -1.45
C SER A 25 -8.86 -8.06 -0.53
N ALA A 26 -9.68 -7.12 -0.99
CA ALA A 26 -10.11 -5.98 -0.17
C ALA A 26 -11.48 -5.45 -0.61
N GLY A 27 -12.33 -5.09 0.35
CA GLY A 27 -13.67 -4.54 0.08
C GLY A 27 -14.53 -5.47 -0.80
N GLY A 28 -14.43 -6.79 -0.57
CA GLY A 28 -15.14 -7.81 -1.34
C GLY A 28 -14.61 -8.06 -2.77
N LYS A 29 -13.48 -7.48 -3.16
CA LYS A 29 -12.86 -7.65 -4.48
C LYS A 29 -11.55 -8.41 -4.38
N ASP A 30 -11.33 -9.34 -5.30
CA ASP A 30 -10.01 -9.93 -5.56
C ASP A 30 -9.20 -8.95 -6.44
N LEU A 31 -8.04 -8.53 -5.95
CA LEU A 31 -7.12 -7.61 -6.63
C LEU A 31 -5.96 -8.34 -7.30
N GLY A 32 -5.91 -9.67 -7.19
CA GLY A 32 -4.88 -10.52 -7.78
C GLY A 32 -3.55 -10.49 -7.03
N LEU A 33 -2.48 -10.92 -7.72
CA LEU A 33 -1.12 -10.96 -7.20
C LEU A 33 -0.46 -9.58 -7.35
N LEU A 34 -0.11 -8.96 -6.22
CA LEU A 34 0.56 -7.67 -6.16
C LEU A 34 1.96 -7.80 -5.53
N GLY A 35 2.79 -6.78 -5.72
CA GLY A 35 4.19 -6.76 -5.28
C GLY A 35 5.15 -7.24 -6.36
N GLN A 36 6.40 -6.77 -6.28
CA GLN A 36 7.42 -7.11 -7.28
C GLN A 36 8.85 -7.06 -6.74
N ARG A 37 9.18 -6.03 -5.95
CA ARG A 37 10.53 -5.84 -5.40
C ARG A 37 10.82 -6.82 -4.28
N MET A 38 11.99 -7.43 -4.27
CA MET A 38 12.43 -8.37 -3.21
C MET A 38 13.29 -7.68 -2.16
N SER A 39 13.60 -6.40 -2.37
CA SER A 39 14.34 -5.53 -1.46
C SER A 39 13.73 -4.13 -1.49
N PRO A 40 13.66 -3.39 -0.37
CA PRO A 40 13.15 -2.02 -0.37
C PRO A 40 14.03 -1.06 -1.20
N PHE A 41 15.26 -1.48 -1.52
CA PHE A 41 16.20 -0.75 -2.37
C PHE A 41 15.95 -0.96 -3.88
N GLU A 42 14.99 -1.83 -4.25
CA GLU A 42 14.64 -2.13 -5.64
C GLU A 42 13.36 -1.39 -6.04
N GLY A 43 13.50 -0.25 -6.72
CA GLY A 43 12.39 0.45 -7.34
C GLY A 43 11.25 0.86 -6.38
N LYS A 44 10.07 1.11 -6.96
CA LYS A 44 8.91 1.64 -6.25
C LYS A 44 8.00 0.49 -5.76
N PRO A 45 7.35 0.62 -4.59
CA PRO A 45 6.48 -0.41 -4.05
C PRO A 45 5.14 -0.48 -4.79
N TRP A 46 4.45 -1.59 -4.58
CA TRP A 46 3.00 -1.68 -4.76
C TRP A 46 2.31 -1.35 -3.44
N SER A 47 1.14 -0.73 -3.52
CA SER A 47 0.30 -0.49 -2.34
C SER A 47 -1.20 -0.65 -2.64
N VAL A 48 -2.01 -0.81 -1.60
CA VAL A 48 -3.47 -0.87 -1.69
C VAL A 48 -4.07 0.04 -0.64
N TYR A 49 -4.87 1.00 -1.09
CA TYR A 49 -5.73 1.79 -0.23
C TYR A 49 -7.02 1.02 0.05
N VAL A 50 -7.38 0.91 1.33
CA VAL A 50 -8.57 0.24 1.84
C VAL A 50 -9.33 1.23 2.74
N PRO A 51 -10.57 1.61 2.38
CA PRO A 51 -11.35 2.55 3.16
C PRO A 51 -11.85 1.92 4.46
N GLN A 52 -12.49 2.71 5.32
CA GLN A 52 -13.20 2.24 6.50
C GLN A 52 -14.30 1.21 6.19
N GLY A 53 -14.65 0.40 7.20
CA GLY A 53 -15.69 -0.62 7.14
C GLY A 53 -15.42 -1.75 6.15
N SER A 54 -14.18 -1.95 5.74
CA SER A 54 -13.79 -2.93 4.72
C SER A 54 -12.93 -4.04 5.30
N ASP A 55 -13.22 -5.27 4.90
CA ASP A 55 -12.31 -6.39 5.12
C ASP A 55 -11.19 -6.40 4.09
N TRP A 56 -10.01 -6.83 4.51
CA TRP A 56 -8.88 -7.10 3.62
C TRP A 56 -8.15 -8.38 4.04
N SER A 57 -7.53 -9.04 3.08
CA SER A 57 -6.60 -10.15 3.31
C SER A 57 -5.46 -10.13 2.30
N VAL A 58 -4.28 -10.58 2.75
CA VAL A 58 -3.11 -10.79 1.90
C VAL A 58 -2.55 -12.17 2.17
N THR A 59 -2.51 -13.02 1.15
CA THR A 59 -1.84 -14.32 1.18
C THR A 59 -0.48 -14.21 0.52
N ALA A 60 0.57 -14.47 1.29
CA ALA A 60 1.95 -14.42 0.82
C ALA A 60 2.20 -15.46 -0.29
N ASP A 61 2.72 -15.00 -1.42
CA ASP A 61 3.16 -15.84 -2.55
C ASP A 61 4.67 -16.11 -2.47
N THR A 62 5.43 -15.13 -1.96
CA THR A 62 6.84 -15.24 -1.56
C THR A 62 6.99 -14.96 -0.06
N GLU A 63 8.21 -14.95 0.47
CA GLU A 63 8.48 -14.22 1.70
C GLU A 63 8.05 -12.76 1.50
N LEU A 64 7.20 -12.26 2.41
CA LEU A 64 6.46 -11.01 2.24
C LEU A 64 6.65 -10.14 3.47
N GLU A 65 7.17 -8.93 3.27
CA GLU A 65 7.17 -7.87 4.27
C GLU A 65 6.07 -6.86 3.90
N LEU A 66 5.00 -6.85 4.69
CA LEU A 66 3.83 -6.01 4.47
C LEU A 66 3.70 -4.97 5.58
N ALA A 67 3.77 -3.69 5.23
CA ALA A 67 3.44 -2.62 6.16
C ALA A 67 1.94 -2.29 6.10
N VAL A 68 1.31 -2.23 7.27
CA VAL A 68 -0.12 -1.91 7.44
C VAL A 68 -0.21 -0.53 8.09
N CYS A 69 -0.29 0.52 7.26
CA CYS A 69 -0.40 1.90 7.74
C CYS A 69 -1.88 2.23 7.97
N SER A 70 -2.27 2.73 9.14
CA SER A 70 -3.68 3.07 9.43
C SER A 70 -3.87 4.46 10.02
N ALA A 71 -4.98 5.09 9.69
CA ALA A 71 -5.42 6.38 10.23
C ALA A 71 -6.93 6.35 10.53
N PRO A 72 -7.45 7.15 11.48
CA PRO A 72 -8.89 7.35 11.59
C PRO A 72 -9.45 7.88 10.27
N SER A 73 -10.57 7.35 9.81
CA SER A 73 -11.20 7.84 8.58
C SER A 73 -12.25 8.90 8.90
N LEU A 74 -12.38 9.87 7.99
CA LEU A 74 -13.44 10.89 8.01
C LEU A 74 -14.74 10.39 7.36
N GLY A 75 -14.76 9.16 6.84
CA GLY A 75 -15.91 8.55 6.19
C GLY A 75 -16.24 9.14 4.82
N GLY A 76 -15.21 9.47 4.04
CA GLY A 76 -15.35 10.03 2.69
C GLY A 76 -15.88 9.04 1.63
N GLY A 77 -16.01 7.76 1.98
CA GLY A 77 -16.61 6.75 1.10
C GLY A 77 -15.76 6.42 -0.14
N LEU A 78 -14.44 6.60 -0.04
CA LEU A 78 -13.51 6.32 -1.12
C LEU A 78 -13.46 4.81 -1.45
N PRO A 79 -13.29 4.42 -2.72
CA PRO A 79 -13.21 3.02 -3.09
C PRO A 79 -11.84 2.42 -2.77
N VAL A 80 -11.79 1.09 -2.57
CA VAL A 80 -10.55 0.32 -2.62
C VAL A 80 -9.79 0.64 -3.91
N ARG A 81 -8.49 0.94 -3.79
CA ARG A 81 -7.65 1.33 -4.93
C ARG A 81 -6.26 0.69 -4.83
N VAL A 82 -5.86 0.00 -5.89
CA VAL A 82 -4.46 -0.41 -6.09
C VAL A 82 -3.65 0.80 -6.53
N ILE A 83 -2.48 0.97 -5.94
CA ILE A 83 -1.52 2.03 -6.26
C ILE A 83 -0.25 1.32 -6.76
N GLY A 84 -0.09 1.26 -8.07
CA GLY A 84 1.03 0.58 -8.71
C GLY A 84 2.28 1.46 -8.77
N PRO A 85 3.46 0.88 -9.03
CA PRO A 85 4.72 1.61 -9.22
C PRO A 85 4.63 2.77 -10.23
N ASP A 86 3.81 2.62 -11.27
CA ASP A 86 3.63 3.61 -12.33
C ASP A 86 2.76 4.80 -11.89
N ASP A 87 1.92 4.63 -10.86
CA ASP A 87 1.10 5.70 -10.27
C ASP A 87 1.89 6.60 -9.32
N LEU A 88 3.10 6.16 -8.92
CA LEU A 88 3.90 6.77 -7.88
C LEU A 88 4.85 7.84 -8.43
N GLY A 89 4.69 9.07 -7.94
CA GLY A 89 5.66 10.14 -8.14
C GLY A 89 6.94 9.89 -7.33
N GLN A 90 8.10 10.15 -7.94
CA GLN A 90 9.39 10.14 -7.26
C GLN A 90 10.08 11.48 -7.42
N GLU A 91 10.60 12.02 -6.33
CA GLU A 91 11.23 13.32 -6.28
C GLU A 91 12.63 13.21 -5.66
N VAL A 92 13.57 13.99 -6.17
CA VAL A 92 14.87 14.16 -5.55
C VAL A 92 14.82 15.39 -4.65
N ARG A 93 15.03 15.20 -3.35
CA ARG A 93 15.03 16.29 -2.36
C ARG A 93 16.40 16.41 -1.69
N GLY A 94 16.82 17.64 -1.41
CA GLY A 94 18.11 17.94 -0.77
C GLY A 94 19.28 18.08 -1.76
N LYS A 95 20.48 18.28 -1.23
CA LYS A 95 21.74 18.43 -1.98
C LYS A 95 22.90 17.82 -1.18
N GLY A 96 23.94 17.33 -1.87
CA GLY A 96 25.13 16.77 -1.25
C GLY A 96 24.81 15.52 -0.41
N THR A 97 25.30 15.48 0.82
CA THR A 97 25.13 14.35 1.75
C THR A 97 23.70 14.14 2.25
N ASN A 98 22.78 15.08 1.97
CA ASN A 98 21.35 14.96 2.31
C ASN A 98 20.46 14.77 1.07
N THR A 99 21.02 14.26 -0.03
CA THR A 99 20.24 13.93 -1.23
C THR A 99 19.41 12.67 -0.99
N ARG A 100 18.09 12.76 -1.16
CA ARG A 100 17.14 11.66 -0.93
C ARG A 100 16.23 11.47 -2.13
N TYR A 101 15.89 10.22 -2.42
CA TYR A 101 14.96 9.83 -3.46
C TYR A 101 13.64 9.44 -2.80
N VAL A 102 12.67 10.35 -2.84
CA VAL A 102 11.41 10.23 -2.11
C VAL A 102 10.35 9.65 -3.04
N THR A 103 9.74 8.53 -2.64
CA THR A 103 8.61 7.93 -3.34
C THR A 103 7.32 8.26 -2.59
N ASN A 104 6.44 9.05 -3.21
CA ASN A 104 5.20 9.51 -2.59
C ASN A 104 4.08 8.48 -2.81
N ILE A 105 3.89 7.57 -1.85
CA ILE A 105 2.92 6.46 -1.96
C ILE A 105 1.47 6.95 -1.94
N LEU A 106 1.12 7.77 -0.96
CA LEU A 106 -0.21 8.34 -0.79
C LEU A 106 -0.07 9.81 -0.36
N PRO A 107 0.32 10.72 -1.28
CA PRO A 107 0.51 12.13 -0.95
C PRO A 107 -0.82 12.85 -0.79
N GLU A 108 -0.80 14.04 -0.16
CA GLU A 108 -1.97 14.90 0.10
C GLU A 108 -2.84 15.19 -1.14
N GLY A 109 -2.24 15.23 -2.33
CA GLY A 109 -2.95 15.47 -3.59
C GLY A 109 -3.69 14.25 -4.15
N LYS A 110 -3.62 13.09 -3.49
CA LYS A 110 -4.34 11.87 -3.88
C LYS A 110 -5.48 11.63 -2.87
N PRO A 111 -6.67 11.24 -3.32
CA PRO A 111 -7.78 10.93 -2.40
C PRO A 111 -7.40 9.87 -1.37
N ALA A 112 -7.61 10.21 -0.11
CA ALA A 112 -7.55 9.42 1.13
C ALA A 112 -8.34 10.19 2.20
N ASP A 113 -8.73 9.55 3.31
CA ASP A 113 -9.49 10.14 4.40
C ASP A 113 -8.62 10.58 5.59
#